data_AF-A0AAE1JAG7-F1
#
_entry.id   AF-A0AAE1JAG7-F1
#
_cell.length_a   1.000
_cell.length_b   1.000
_cell.length_c   1.000
_cell.angle_alpha   90.00
_cell.angle_beta   90.00
_cell.angle_gamma   90.00
#
_symmetry.space_group_name_H-M   'P 1'
#
loop_
_entity.id
_entity.type
_entity.pdbx_description
1 polymer ?
#
loop_
_entity_poly.entity_id
_entity_poly.type
_entity_poly.pdbx_seq_one_letter_code
_entity_poly.pdbx_strand_id
1 'polypeptide(L)'
;MASSEEAKLEQFLLWLQANGVQLRGCSIKYCDSRKGFGIFATQDVSDGVLLVVPLDLAITPMRVLQDPLLSPECRAMFEEGEVDDRFLMILFLTVERLRHNSSWKPYLDMLPANFRNPLWFSDDDLQELRGTALFRATELQKKNLLSLYDTKVKALVKKLLTLGGYSETEVCFEDFLWANSVFWSRALNIPFPHSLVFPQMQTPDGCISVNASVETSTDESQVEKSDEEVNEMTCNKIKGDPVLVEGLVPGIDFCNHDLKPIATWEVDGTGSITHIPSSMYLLSAAQNPLEIGQEISISYGNKGNEELLYLYGFVIDDNPDDYLMVHYPAEAIASISCSESKSQLLEAQKAEMRCLLPKTLLDHGFFPVGTKKGGENDKGKVDQVCNYSWSGQRKAPSYANKLVFPEKFMTALRTIAMQENEIFKVSSLLEELLGSGGERELLDTDVQSAVWEVCGDSGAFQLLVDLLRVKLMDLEEGSGTEESDADLLTEALIIDSRDDKQQLKNSSSNSNDTEEHKFMSRNKWCSIVYRRGQKQLTRLFLKEAEHAMKLSLDEDER
;
A
#
# COMPACT_ATOMS: atom_id res chain seq x y z
N MET A 1 -7.53 0.61 41.06
CA MET A 1 -8.05 -0.45 40.16
C MET A 1 -7.38 -0.19 38.83
N ALA A 2 -6.73 -1.19 38.24
CA ALA A 2 -6.15 -1.06 36.91
C ALA A 2 -7.24 -0.61 35.93
N SER A 3 -6.90 0.23 34.95
CA SER A 3 -7.85 0.60 33.90
C SER A 3 -8.28 -0.66 33.14
N SER A 4 -9.47 -0.67 32.54
CA SER A 4 -9.98 -1.80 31.74
C SER A 4 -8.97 -2.26 30.66
N GLU A 5 -8.22 -1.32 30.10
CA GLU A 5 -7.21 -1.57 29.08
C GLU A 5 -5.92 -2.18 29.65
N GLU A 6 -5.50 -1.80 30.85
CA GLU A 6 -4.34 -2.42 31.53
C GLU A 6 -4.60 -3.90 31.83
N ALA A 7 -5.82 -4.25 32.25
CA ALA A 7 -6.19 -5.64 32.51
C ALA A 7 -6.19 -6.50 31.23
N LYS A 8 -6.67 -5.94 30.10
CA LYS A 8 -6.58 -6.61 28.79
C LYS A 8 -5.14 -6.80 28.36
N LEU A 9 -4.30 -5.77 28.52
CA LEU A 9 -2.88 -5.85 28.18
C LEU A 9 -2.17 -6.93 28.99
N GLU A 10 -2.42 -7.02 30.30
CA GLU A 10 -1.84 -8.07 31.15
C GLU A 10 -2.23 -9.48 30.66
N GLN A 11 -3.51 -9.69 30.34
CA GLN A 11 -3.99 -10.96 29.78
C GLN A 11 -3.33 -11.29 28.43
N PHE A 12 -3.15 -10.28 27.57
CA PHE A 12 -2.49 -10.44 26.28
C PHE A 12 -1.01 -10.79 26.44
N LEU A 13 -0.27 -10.13 27.34
CA LEU A 13 1.13 -10.43 27.60
C LEU A 13 1.33 -11.86 28.14
N LEU A 14 0.45 -12.31 29.04
CA LEU A 14 0.44 -13.69 29.52
C LEU A 14 0.14 -14.69 28.39
N TRP A 15 -0.79 -14.36 27.51
CA TRP A 15 -1.12 -15.17 26.35
C TRP A 15 0.04 -15.25 25.34
N LEU A 16 0.73 -14.14 25.07
CA LEU A 16 1.94 -14.13 24.23
C LEU A 16 3.01 -15.07 24.81
N GLN A 17 3.29 -14.94 26.12
CA GLN A 17 4.26 -15.80 26.80
C GLN A 17 3.86 -17.29 26.73
N ALA A 18 2.57 -17.60 26.93
CA ALA A 18 2.06 -18.97 26.86
C ALA A 18 2.18 -19.58 25.45
N ASN A 19 2.18 -18.75 24.40
CA ASN A 19 2.37 -19.16 23.00
C ASN A 19 3.83 -19.03 22.52
N GLY A 20 4.79 -18.91 23.43
CA GLY A 20 6.22 -18.96 23.09
C GLY A 20 6.80 -17.66 22.53
N VAL A 21 6.08 -16.55 22.62
CA VAL A 21 6.60 -15.22 22.25
C VAL A 21 7.61 -14.74 23.28
N GLN A 22 8.75 -14.22 22.81
CA GLN A 22 9.82 -13.71 23.66
C GLN A 22 9.99 -12.20 23.50
N LEU A 23 9.70 -11.45 24.56
CA LEU A 23 10.04 -10.02 24.69
C LEU A 23 11.41 -9.92 25.39
N ARG A 24 12.49 -9.65 24.64
CA ARG A 24 13.88 -9.71 25.14
C ARG A 24 14.42 -8.40 25.70
N GLY A 25 13.99 -7.28 25.11
CA GLY A 25 14.39 -5.93 25.53
C GLY A 25 13.32 -4.89 25.26
N CYS A 26 12.06 -5.32 25.17
CA CYS A 26 10.94 -4.46 24.90
C CYS A 26 9.70 -4.83 25.72
N SER A 27 8.70 -3.95 25.66
CA SER A 27 7.38 -4.16 26.26
C SER A 27 6.33 -3.45 25.42
N ILE A 28 5.11 -3.98 25.42
CA ILE A 28 3.96 -3.31 24.79
C ILE A 28 3.34 -2.36 25.81
N LYS A 29 3.14 -1.10 25.43
CA LYS A 29 2.56 -0.06 26.29
C LYS A 29 1.61 0.82 25.50
N TYR A 30 0.67 1.44 26.19
CA TYR A 30 -0.13 2.51 25.61
C TYR A 30 0.75 3.75 25.39
N CYS A 31 0.76 4.28 24.17
CA CYS A 31 1.48 5.49 23.79
C CYS A 31 0.61 6.72 24.07
N ASP A 32 -0.37 6.97 23.20
CA ASP A 32 -1.31 8.07 23.30
C ASP A 32 -2.59 7.77 22.49
N SER A 33 -3.54 8.72 22.49
CA SER A 33 -4.81 8.63 21.78
C SER A 33 -4.67 8.66 20.25
N ARG A 34 -3.49 8.99 19.71
CA ARG A 34 -3.21 9.06 18.27
C ARG A 34 -2.71 7.73 17.74
N LYS A 35 -1.74 7.12 18.44
CA LYS A 35 -1.10 5.86 18.03
C LYS A 35 -1.72 4.62 18.69
N GLY A 36 -2.33 4.77 19.88
CA GLY A 36 -2.80 3.63 20.66
C GLY A 36 -1.63 2.91 21.33
N PHE A 37 -1.58 1.58 21.23
CA PHE A 37 -0.48 0.79 21.78
C PHE A 37 0.75 0.81 20.86
N GLY A 38 1.93 0.69 21.45
CA GLY A 38 3.21 0.62 20.77
C GLY A 38 4.19 -0.29 21.50
N ILE A 39 5.30 -0.61 20.85
CA ILE A 39 6.43 -1.34 21.46
C ILE A 39 7.45 -0.33 21.97
N PHE A 40 7.96 -0.52 23.18
CA PHE A 40 8.92 0.37 23.82
C PHE A 40 10.13 -0.39 24.33
N ALA A 41 11.32 0.16 24.13
CA ALA A 41 12.55 -0.39 24.65
C ALA A 41 12.54 -0.38 26.19
N THR A 42 12.89 -1.51 26.80
CA THR A 42 13.03 -1.66 28.27
C THR A 42 14.48 -1.75 28.69
N GLN A 43 15.34 -2.23 27.80
CA GLN A 43 16.78 -2.36 27.97
C GLN A 43 17.42 -2.56 26.60
N ASP A 44 18.72 -2.29 26.52
CA ASP A 44 19.52 -2.62 25.34
C ASP A 44 19.77 -4.14 25.27
N VAL A 45 19.79 -4.70 24.06
CA VAL A 45 19.99 -6.14 23.82
C VAL A 45 21.19 -6.35 22.91
N SER A 46 22.15 -7.17 23.34
CA SER A 46 23.45 -7.31 22.67
C SER A 46 23.40 -7.89 21.26
N ASP A 47 22.42 -8.74 20.97
CA ASP A 47 22.18 -9.33 19.64
C ASP A 47 21.23 -8.48 18.77
N GLY A 48 20.70 -7.38 19.33
CA GLY A 48 19.71 -6.52 18.68
C GLY A 48 18.31 -7.14 18.53
N VAL A 49 18.07 -8.38 18.96
CA VAL A 49 16.78 -9.07 18.79
C VAL A 49 15.84 -8.69 19.92
N LEU A 50 14.82 -7.88 19.62
CA LEU A 50 13.95 -7.25 20.61
C LEU A 50 12.74 -8.11 20.97
N LEU A 51 12.12 -8.72 19.96
CA LEU A 51 10.90 -9.52 20.05
C LEU A 51 11.00 -10.73 19.10
N VAL A 52 10.61 -11.92 19.54
CA VAL A 52 10.54 -13.13 18.72
C VAL A 52 9.14 -13.74 18.81
N VAL A 53 8.53 -14.02 17.67
CA VAL A 53 7.19 -14.62 17.52
C VAL A 53 7.29 -15.91 16.70
N PRO A 54 6.90 -17.07 17.25
CA PRO A 54 6.76 -18.30 16.46
C PRO A 54 5.79 -18.13 15.28
N LEU A 55 6.12 -18.63 14.08
CA LEU A 55 5.29 -18.45 12.88
C LEU A 55 3.96 -19.21 12.95
N ASP A 56 3.84 -20.25 13.78
CA ASP A 56 2.59 -20.97 14.02
C ASP A 56 1.56 -20.15 14.82
N LEU A 57 2.02 -19.08 15.49
CA LEU A 57 1.17 -18.06 16.11
C LEU A 57 0.71 -16.98 15.13
N ALA A 58 1.20 -16.94 13.89
CA ALA A 58 0.69 -16.01 12.90
C ALA A 58 -0.70 -16.46 12.40
N ILE A 59 -1.62 -15.51 12.23
CA ILE A 59 -2.88 -15.76 11.55
C ILE A 59 -2.61 -15.62 10.05
N THR A 60 -2.78 -16.70 9.29
CA THR A 60 -2.49 -16.79 7.85
C THR A 60 -3.59 -17.58 7.13
N PRO A 61 -3.74 -17.46 5.79
CA PRO A 61 -4.69 -18.25 5.02
C PRO A 61 -4.55 -19.76 5.27
N MET A 62 -3.31 -20.26 5.34
CA MET A 62 -3.04 -21.67 5.66
C MET A 62 -3.58 -22.05 7.04
N ARG A 63 -3.48 -21.16 8.03
CA ARG A 63 -4.01 -21.41 9.37
C ARG A 63 -5.54 -21.47 9.36
N VAL A 64 -6.19 -20.61 8.57
CA VAL A 64 -7.65 -20.65 8.37
C VAL A 64 -8.08 -21.98 7.74
N LEU A 65 -7.34 -22.45 6.72
CA LEU A 65 -7.57 -23.72 6.03
C LEU A 65 -7.21 -24.97 6.84
N GLN A 66 -6.62 -24.79 8.03
CA GLN A 66 -6.31 -25.85 8.99
C GLN A 66 -7.22 -25.79 10.23
N ASP A 67 -8.03 -24.74 10.37
CA ASP A 67 -8.93 -24.59 11.52
C ASP A 67 -9.99 -25.70 11.50
N PRO A 68 -10.16 -26.48 12.58
CA PRO A 68 -11.08 -27.62 12.58
C PRO A 68 -12.54 -27.26 12.30
N LEU A 69 -12.97 -26.04 12.64
CA LEU A 69 -14.34 -25.59 12.45
C LEU A 69 -14.54 -24.97 11.07
N LEU A 70 -13.59 -24.15 10.62
CA LEU A 70 -13.74 -23.35 9.40
C LEU A 70 -13.22 -24.07 8.15
N SER A 71 -12.23 -24.96 8.29
CA SER A 71 -11.53 -25.62 7.18
C SER A 71 -12.47 -26.27 6.16
N PRO A 72 -13.49 -27.08 6.52
CA PRO A 72 -14.27 -27.80 5.52
C PRO A 72 -14.96 -26.87 4.51
N GLU A 73 -15.55 -25.78 5.00
CA GLU A 73 -16.24 -24.80 4.16
C GLU A 73 -15.23 -23.90 3.41
N CYS A 74 -14.22 -23.40 4.12
CA CYS A 74 -13.21 -22.51 3.55
C CYS A 74 -12.41 -23.19 2.44
N ARG A 75 -12.03 -24.46 2.62
CA ARG A 75 -11.30 -25.25 1.63
C ARG A 75 -12.11 -25.48 0.36
N ALA A 76 -13.39 -25.85 0.50
CA ALA A 76 -14.26 -26.06 -0.64
C ALA A 76 -14.35 -24.79 -1.51
N MET A 77 -14.65 -23.64 -0.90
CA MET A 77 -14.73 -22.36 -1.64
C MET A 77 -13.37 -21.95 -2.25
N PHE A 78 -12.26 -22.23 -1.56
CA PHE A 78 -10.92 -21.86 -2.04
C PHE A 78 -10.50 -22.74 -3.22
N GLU A 79 -10.72 -24.05 -3.16
CA GLU A 79 -10.41 -25.00 -4.24
C GLU A 79 -11.28 -24.76 -5.48
N GLU A 80 -12.52 -24.28 -5.29
CA GLU A 80 -13.42 -23.85 -6.37
C GLU A 80 -13.08 -22.47 -6.95
N GLY A 81 -12.12 -21.74 -6.35
CA GLY A 81 -11.72 -20.41 -6.78
C GLY A 81 -12.73 -19.30 -6.45
N GLU A 82 -13.68 -19.56 -5.56
CA GLU A 82 -14.71 -18.60 -5.18
C GLU A 82 -14.23 -17.52 -4.18
N VAL A 83 -13.13 -17.81 -3.49
CA VAL A 83 -12.54 -16.94 -2.45
C VAL A 83 -11.02 -16.96 -2.58
N ASP A 84 -10.39 -15.85 -2.25
CA ASP A 84 -8.94 -15.71 -2.19
C ASP A 84 -8.43 -15.69 -0.74
N ASP A 85 -7.11 -15.65 -0.58
CA ASP A 85 -6.42 -15.60 0.71
C ASP A 85 -6.91 -14.46 1.61
N ARG A 86 -7.17 -13.28 1.03
CA ARG A 86 -7.62 -12.10 1.78
C ARG A 86 -9.03 -12.28 2.30
N PHE A 87 -9.94 -12.82 1.48
CA PHE A 87 -11.29 -13.13 1.90
C PHE A 87 -11.29 -14.14 3.05
N LEU A 88 -10.46 -15.20 2.97
CA LEU A 88 -10.31 -16.17 4.05
C LEU A 88 -9.87 -15.52 5.37
N MET A 89 -8.88 -14.63 5.31
CA MET A 89 -8.37 -13.90 6.47
C MET A 89 -9.45 -13.00 7.10
N ILE A 90 -10.16 -12.22 6.28
CA ILE A 90 -11.21 -11.31 6.76
C ILE A 90 -12.40 -12.11 7.32
N LEU A 91 -12.77 -13.21 6.67
CA LEU A 91 -13.83 -14.11 7.16
C LEU A 91 -13.46 -14.71 8.51
N PHE A 92 -12.23 -15.21 8.66
CA PHE A 92 -11.71 -15.76 9.91
C PHE A 92 -11.78 -14.74 11.04
N LEU A 93 -11.26 -13.53 10.83
CA LEU A 93 -11.30 -12.45 11.81
C LEU A 93 -12.73 -12.07 12.19
N THR A 94 -13.66 -12.05 11.22
CA THR A 94 -15.08 -11.76 11.48
C THR A 94 -15.70 -12.82 12.39
N VAL A 95 -15.45 -14.11 12.12
CA VAL A 95 -15.99 -15.22 12.93
C VAL A 95 -15.36 -15.23 14.32
N GLU A 96 -14.02 -15.12 14.44
CA GLU A 96 -13.33 -15.18 15.72
C GLU A 96 -13.68 -14.01 16.65
N ARG A 97 -13.94 -12.82 16.10
CA ARG A 97 -14.45 -11.67 16.87
C ARG A 97 -15.76 -12.00 17.60
N LEU A 98 -16.64 -12.75 16.94
CA LEU A 98 -17.97 -13.09 17.44
C LEU A 98 -17.97 -14.31 18.37
N ARG A 99 -16.84 -15.01 18.52
CA ARG A 99 -16.70 -16.18 19.39
C ARG A 99 -16.16 -15.79 20.77
N HIS A 100 -16.93 -16.07 21.83
CA HIS A 100 -16.46 -15.82 23.20
C HIS A 100 -15.34 -16.78 23.64
N ASN A 101 -15.25 -17.99 23.05
CA ASN A 101 -14.25 -19.01 23.39
C ASN A 101 -13.07 -19.08 22.39
N SER A 102 -12.83 -18.02 21.62
CA SER A 102 -11.69 -17.96 20.70
C SER A 102 -10.36 -18.13 21.45
N SER A 103 -9.45 -18.95 20.92
CA SER A 103 -8.07 -19.02 21.43
C SER A 103 -7.28 -17.74 21.17
N TRP A 104 -7.73 -16.92 20.21
CA TRP A 104 -7.15 -15.63 19.85
C TRP A 104 -7.76 -14.46 20.64
N LYS A 105 -8.75 -14.72 21.51
CA LYS A 105 -9.48 -13.68 22.24
C LYS A 105 -8.57 -12.65 22.92
N PRO A 106 -7.46 -13.02 23.62
CA PRO A 106 -6.57 -12.03 24.23
C PRO A 106 -5.86 -11.11 23.23
N TYR A 107 -5.56 -11.61 22.02
CA TYR A 107 -5.02 -10.78 20.94
C TYR A 107 -6.10 -9.89 20.32
N LEU A 108 -7.27 -10.45 19.99
CA LEU A 108 -8.36 -9.71 19.36
C LEU A 108 -8.92 -8.60 20.26
N ASP A 109 -8.91 -8.80 21.59
CA ASP A 109 -9.36 -7.80 22.57
C ASP A 109 -8.42 -6.60 22.69
N MET A 110 -7.17 -6.72 22.22
CA MET A 110 -6.20 -5.64 22.14
C MET A 110 -6.25 -4.87 20.82
N LEU A 111 -6.90 -5.42 19.79
CA LEU A 111 -7.06 -4.75 18.50
C LEU A 111 -8.04 -3.56 18.63
N PRO A 112 -7.89 -2.50 17.81
CA PRO A 112 -8.79 -1.36 17.84
C PRO A 112 -10.24 -1.78 17.64
N ALA A 113 -11.15 -1.30 18.49
CA ALA A 113 -12.59 -1.58 18.33
C ALA A 113 -13.21 -0.78 17.17
N ASN A 114 -12.66 0.39 16.85
CA ASN A 114 -13.05 1.29 15.77
C ASN A 114 -11.78 1.79 15.07
N PHE A 115 -11.93 2.24 13.83
CA PHE A 115 -10.83 2.79 13.02
C PHE A 115 -11.09 4.24 12.64
N ARG A 116 -10.00 4.94 12.29
CA ARG A 116 -10.02 6.33 11.81
C ARG A 116 -9.77 6.43 10.30
N ASN A 117 -9.92 5.32 9.57
CA ASN A 117 -9.88 5.36 8.12
C ASN A 117 -11.25 5.79 7.55
N PRO A 118 -11.29 6.35 6.33
CA PRO A 118 -12.51 6.87 5.71
C PRO A 118 -13.70 5.90 5.61
N LEU A 119 -13.47 4.58 5.64
CA LEU A 119 -14.56 3.59 5.65
C LEU A 119 -15.41 3.68 6.93
N TRP A 120 -14.88 4.28 8.00
CA TRP A 120 -15.54 4.49 9.29
C TRP A 120 -16.04 5.92 9.50
N PHE A 121 -15.81 6.81 8.54
CA PHE A 121 -16.24 8.20 8.66
C PHE A 121 -17.76 8.32 8.62
N SER A 122 -18.28 9.25 9.44
CA SER A 122 -19.62 9.79 9.25
C SER A 122 -19.72 10.50 7.90
N ASP A 123 -20.94 10.76 7.45
CA ASP A 123 -21.15 11.51 6.21
C ASP A 123 -20.48 12.90 6.29
N ASP A 124 -20.58 13.58 7.43
CA ASP A 124 -19.94 14.89 7.65
C ASP A 124 -18.40 14.82 7.57
N ASP A 125 -17.77 13.82 8.22
CA ASP A 125 -16.31 13.65 8.17
C ASP A 125 -15.85 13.28 6.74
N LEU A 126 -16.65 12.50 6.02
CA LEU A 126 -16.35 12.10 4.64
C LEU A 126 -16.46 13.29 3.67
N GLN A 127 -17.40 14.22 3.89
CA GLN A 127 -17.52 15.42 3.05
C GLN A 127 -16.27 16.30 3.09
N GLU A 128 -15.47 16.25 4.16
CA GLU A 128 -14.20 16.97 4.23
C GLU A 128 -13.18 16.50 3.18
N LEU A 129 -13.37 15.28 2.63
CA LEU A 129 -12.54 14.71 1.57
C LEU A 129 -13.09 15.00 0.16
N ARG A 130 -14.24 15.67 0.02
CA ARG A 130 -14.86 15.93 -1.29
C ARG A 130 -13.87 16.58 -2.26
N GLY A 131 -13.93 16.19 -3.53
CA GLY A 131 -13.00 16.64 -4.57
C GLY A 131 -11.70 15.82 -4.67
N THR A 132 -11.35 15.07 -3.62
CA THR A 132 -10.15 14.21 -3.63
C THR A 132 -10.42 12.85 -4.31
N ALA A 133 -9.35 12.16 -4.72
CA ALA A 133 -9.45 10.79 -5.21
C ALA A 133 -9.92 9.83 -4.10
N LEU A 134 -9.45 10.06 -2.86
CA LEU A 134 -9.82 9.28 -1.69
C LEU A 134 -11.32 9.27 -1.40
N PHE A 135 -12.02 10.40 -1.60
CA PHE A 135 -13.48 10.46 -1.43
C PHE A 135 -14.20 9.49 -2.36
N ARG A 136 -13.91 9.56 -3.67
CA ARG A 136 -14.53 8.70 -4.69
C ARG A 136 -14.21 7.22 -4.43
N ALA A 137 -12.95 6.93 -4.10
CA ALA A 137 -12.50 5.57 -3.77
C ALA A 137 -13.20 5.02 -2.52
N THR A 138 -13.37 5.85 -1.49
CA THR A 138 -14.05 5.46 -0.25
C THR A 138 -15.53 5.17 -0.47
N GLU A 139 -16.25 6.03 -1.19
CA GLU A 139 -17.67 5.79 -1.50
C GLU A 139 -17.88 4.51 -2.29
N LEU A 140 -17.06 4.27 -3.31
CA LEU A 140 -17.12 3.06 -4.12
C LEU A 140 -16.84 1.82 -3.26
N GLN A 141 -15.79 1.85 -2.44
CA GLN A 141 -15.44 0.71 -1.61
C GLN A 141 -16.49 0.44 -0.52
N LYS A 142 -17.06 1.47 0.12
CA LYS A 142 -18.16 1.29 1.08
C LYS A 142 -19.34 0.54 0.44
N LYS A 143 -19.72 0.91 -0.78
CA LYS A 143 -20.79 0.24 -1.54
C LYS A 143 -20.42 -1.21 -1.87
N ASN A 144 -19.19 -1.45 -2.33
CA ASN A 144 -18.71 -2.79 -2.67
C ASN A 144 -18.69 -3.72 -1.44
N LEU A 145 -18.17 -3.25 -0.31
CA LEU A 145 -18.11 -4.02 0.93
C LEU A 145 -19.51 -4.33 1.47
N LEU A 146 -20.43 -3.37 1.44
CA LEU A 146 -21.81 -3.59 1.87
C LEU A 146 -22.52 -4.62 0.97
N SER A 147 -22.34 -4.50 -0.35
CA SER A 147 -22.89 -5.47 -1.30
C SER A 147 -22.32 -6.87 -1.08
N LEU A 148 -21.00 -7.02 -0.92
CA LEU A 148 -20.35 -8.29 -0.62
C LEU A 148 -20.84 -8.88 0.72
N TYR A 149 -21.06 -8.02 1.71
CA TYR A 149 -21.59 -8.42 3.00
C TYR A 149 -23.00 -9.02 2.89
N ASP A 150 -23.92 -8.28 2.25
CA ASP A 150 -25.32 -8.68 2.12
C ASP A 150 -25.49 -9.93 1.23
N THR A 151 -24.68 -10.05 0.18
CA THR A 151 -24.80 -11.13 -0.81
C THR A 151 -24.10 -12.42 -0.39
N LYS A 152 -22.97 -12.35 0.31
CA LYS A 152 -22.13 -13.52 0.62
C LYS A 152 -21.79 -13.65 2.10
N VAL A 153 -21.15 -12.64 2.69
CA VAL A 153 -20.49 -12.77 4.01
C VAL A 153 -21.49 -13.06 5.13
N LYS A 154 -22.62 -12.35 5.18
CA LYS A 154 -23.59 -12.48 6.28
C LYS A 154 -24.09 -13.91 6.45
N ALA A 155 -24.49 -14.54 5.35
CA ALA A 155 -24.98 -15.92 5.34
C ALA A 155 -23.87 -16.91 5.72
N LEU A 156 -22.67 -16.71 5.19
CA LEU A 156 -21.51 -17.56 5.45
C LEU A 156 -21.06 -17.51 6.90
N VAL A 157 -20.88 -16.32 7.48
CA VAL A 157 -20.52 -16.14 8.89
C VAL A 157 -21.58 -16.76 9.79
N LYS A 158 -22.87 -16.56 9.50
CA LYS A 158 -23.97 -17.15 10.28
C LYS A 158 -23.93 -18.70 10.25
N LYS A 159 -23.64 -19.28 9.09
CA LYS A 159 -23.44 -20.74 8.93
C LYS A 159 -22.28 -21.23 9.79
N LEU A 160 -21.12 -20.59 9.71
CA LEU A 160 -19.91 -20.98 10.45
C LEU A 160 -20.09 -20.83 11.96
N LEU A 161 -20.72 -19.75 12.42
CA LEU A 161 -21.08 -19.57 13.84
C LEU A 161 -22.04 -20.66 14.32
N THR A 162 -23.04 -21.02 13.53
CA THR A 162 -23.98 -22.09 13.88
C THR A 162 -23.27 -23.44 14.06
N LEU A 163 -22.32 -23.78 13.19
CA LEU A 163 -21.48 -24.98 13.33
C LEU A 163 -20.66 -24.96 14.63
N GLY A 164 -20.22 -23.78 15.06
CA GLY A 164 -19.47 -23.59 16.31
C GLY A 164 -20.34 -23.53 17.58
N GLY A 165 -21.66 -23.68 17.49
CA GLY A 165 -22.58 -23.57 18.62
C GLY A 165 -23.05 -22.14 18.94
N TYR A 166 -22.85 -21.20 18.02
CA TYR A 166 -23.16 -19.76 18.16
C TYR A 166 -24.38 -19.33 17.31
N SER A 167 -25.42 -20.16 17.23
CA SER A 167 -26.58 -19.93 16.36
C SER A 167 -27.37 -18.66 16.68
N GLU A 168 -27.33 -18.18 17.94
CA GLU A 168 -28.05 -16.98 18.39
C GLU A 168 -27.27 -15.68 18.13
N THR A 169 -25.99 -15.75 17.78
CA THR A 169 -25.15 -14.55 17.59
C THR A 169 -25.59 -13.78 16.34
N GLU A 170 -25.91 -12.51 16.50
CA GLU A 170 -26.22 -11.61 15.39
C GLU A 170 -24.93 -11.26 14.64
N VAL A 171 -25.01 -11.20 13.31
CA VAL A 171 -23.90 -10.80 12.45
C VAL A 171 -24.25 -9.43 11.90
N CYS A 172 -23.42 -8.44 12.19
CA CYS A 172 -23.57 -7.07 11.74
C CYS A 172 -22.52 -6.72 10.68
N PHE A 173 -22.83 -5.75 9.82
CA PHE A 173 -21.88 -5.25 8.82
C PHE A 173 -20.60 -4.71 9.48
N GLU A 174 -20.73 -4.11 10.66
CA GLU A 174 -19.63 -3.54 11.45
C GLU A 174 -18.59 -4.59 11.85
N ASP A 175 -18.98 -5.86 12.07
CA ASP A 175 -18.03 -6.94 12.39
C ASP A 175 -17.16 -7.30 11.19
N PHE A 176 -17.78 -7.35 10.00
CA PHE A 176 -17.07 -7.57 8.74
C PHE A 176 -16.18 -6.37 8.38
N LEU A 177 -16.69 -5.14 8.53
CA LEU A 177 -15.92 -3.93 8.29
C LEU A 177 -14.73 -3.81 9.25
N TRP A 178 -14.91 -4.22 10.50
CA TRP A 178 -13.83 -4.33 11.49
C TRP A 178 -12.75 -5.30 11.04
N ALA A 179 -13.13 -6.51 10.62
CA ALA A 179 -12.18 -7.51 10.16
C ALA A 179 -11.40 -7.04 8.92
N ASN A 180 -12.08 -6.41 7.95
CA ASN A 180 -11.46 -5.79 6.80
C ASN A 180 -10.44 -4.72 7.23
N SER A 181 -10.80 -3.86 8.18
CA SER A 181 -9.94 -2.78 8.64
C SER A 181 -8.73 -3.29 9.45
N VAL A 182 -8.91 -4.34 10.26
CA VAL A 182 -7.81 -5.04 10.92
C VAL A 182 -6.83 -5.59 9.89
N PHE A 183 -7.32 -6.32 8.88
CA PHE A 183 -6.47 -6.90 7.85
C PHE A 183 -5.62 -5.83 7.16
N TRP A 184 -6.25 -4.77 6.63
CA TRP A 184 -5.54 -3.73 5.87
C TRP A 184 -4.58 -2.87 6.71
N SER A 185 -4.83 -2.73 8.02
CA SER A 185 -3.98 -1.91 8.89
C SER A 185 -2.85 -2.69 9.58
N ARG A 186 -2.91 -4.03 9.60
CA ARG A 186 -2.01 -4.86 10.43
C ARG A 186 -1.41 -6.07 9.73
N ALA A 187 -1.93 -6.50 8.58
CA ALA A 187 -1.35 -7.62 7.86
C ALA A 187 0.04 -7.26 7.31
N LEU A 188 0.96 -8.22 7.39
CA LEU A 188 2.32 -8.13 6.90
C LEU A 188 2.53 -9.14 5.77
N ASN A 189 3.39 -8.81 4.80
CA ASN A 189 3.84 -9.75 3.77
C ASN A 189 5.01 -10.58 4.32
N ILE A 190 4.71 -11.74 4.89
CA ILE A 190 5.68 -12.55 5.66
C ILE A 190 6.36 -13.57 4.72
N PRO A 191 7.71 -13.62 4.63
CA PRO A 191 8.42 -14.63 3.85
C PRO A 191 8.46 -15.98 4.59
N PHE A 192 7.43 -16.81 4.38
CA PHE A 192 7.35 -18.14 4.99
C PHE A 192 8.30 -19.14 4.30
N PRO A 193 8.99 -20.00 5.08
CA PRO A 193 9.65 -21.17 4.53
C PRO A 193 8.68 -22.05 3.74
N HIS A 194 9.07 -22.47 2.53
CA HIS A 194 8.24 -23.27 1.63
C HIS A 194 7.65 -24.53 2.30
N SER A 195 8.40 -25.18 3.19
CA SER A 195 7.96 -26.38 3.92
C SER A 195 6.80 -26.14 4.89
N LEU A 196 6.58 -24.91 5.35
CA LEU A 196 5.46 -24.55 6.22
C LEU A 196 4.20 -24.25 5.42
N VAL A 197 4.34 -23.70 4.21
CA VAL A 197 3.21 -23.40 3.32
C VAL A 197 2.71 -24.67 2.63
N PHE A 198 3.65 -25.52 2.21
CA PHE A 198 3.37 -26.79 1.56
C PHE A 198 3.97 -27.95 2.37
N PRO A 199 3.32 -28.37 3.47
CA PRO A 199 3.75 -29.54 4.21
C PRO A 199 3.72 -30.74 3.26
N GLN A 200 4.85 -31.40 3.06
CA GLN A 200 4.87 -32.64 2.29
C GLN A 200 3.89 -33.61 2.96
N MET A 201 2.84 -34.01 2.23
CA MET A 201 1.94 -35.07 2.69
C MET A 201 2.79 -36.32 2.93
N GLN A 202 3.05 -36.66 4.18
CA GLN A 202 3.60 -37.97 4.53
C GLN A 202 2.52 -38.99 4.19
N THR A 203 2.54 -39.50 2.96
CA THR A 203 1.89 -40.76 2.65
C THR A 203 2.65 -41.86 3.43
N PRO A 204 2.00 -42.61 4.31
CA PRO A 204 2.59 -43.86 4.77
C PRO A 204 2.66 -44.79 3.57
N ASP A 205 3.82 -45.40 3.40
CA ASP A 205 4.21 -46.37 2.39
C ASP A 205 4.72 -45.81 1.05
N GLY A 206 5.97 -46.19 0.78
CA GLY A 206 6.74 -45.76 -0.38
C GLY A 206 6.15 -46.23 -1.69
N CYS A 207 5.94 -45.29 -2.60
CA CYS A 207 6.18 -45.51 -4.02
C CYS A 207 6.49 -44.15 -4.66
N ILE A 208 7.74 -43.96 -5.06
CA ILE A 208 8.14 -42.84 -5.91
C ILE A 208 7.48 -43.08 -7.28
N SER A 209 6.54 -42.22 -7.66
CA SER A 209 6.10 -42.12 -9.05
C SER A 209 6.55 -40.76 -9.59
N VAL A 210 7.64 -40.79 -10.37
CA VAL A 210 8.14 -39.65 -11.11
C VAL A 210 7.24 -39.45 -12.33
N ASN A 211 6.43 -38.40 -12.33
CA ASN A 211 5.89 -37.85 -13.57
C ASN A 211 6.58 -36.51 -13.82
N ALA A 212 7.77 -36.57 -14.40
CA ALA A 212 8.36 -35.46 -15.12
C ALA A 212 7.74 -35.45 -16.52
N SER A 213 6.87 -34.47 -16.80
CA SER A 213 6.50 -34.13 -18.17
C SER A 213 7.65 -33.37 -18.81
N VAL A 214 8.27 -34.05 -19.77
CA VAL A 214 9.33 -33.60 -20.67
C VAL A 214 8.75 -32.65 -21.72
N GLU A 215 9.41 -31.51 -21.98
CA GLU A 215 9.60 -31.03 -23.36
C GLU A 215 11.09 -30.66 -23.60
N THR A 216 11.62 -31.40 -24.57
CA THR A 216 12.90 -31.45 -25.31
C THR A 216 13.36 -30.12 -25.94
N SER A 217 14.61 -29.87 -26.39
CA SER A 217 15.92 -30.57 -26.42
C SER A 217 16.94 -29.72 -27.20
N THR A 218 18.25 -29.90 -26.92
CA THR A 218 19.50 -29.86 -27.77
C THR A 218 20.62 -29.20 -26.96
N ASP A 219 21.86 -29.68 -26.85
CA ASP A 219 22.67 -30.50 -27.75
C ASP A 219 23.82 -31.21 -26.99
N GLU A 220 24.49 -32.12 -27.69
CA GLU A 220 25.34 -33.25 -27.26
C GLU A 220 26.68 -32.96 -26.53
N SER A 221 27.12 -33.89 -25.64
CA SER A 221 28.24 -34.84 -25.86
C SER A 221 29.18 -35.20 -24.66
N GLN A 222 29.47 -36.51 -24.55
CA GLN A 222 30.59 -37.27 -23.90
C GLN A 222 30.54 -37.52 -22.35
N VAL A 223 30.30 -38.75 -21.82
CA VAL A 223 31.15 -40.00 -21.73
C VAL A 223 32.40 -39.75 -20.84
N GLU A 224 32.74 -40.41 -19.71
CA GLU A 224 32.55 -41.78 -19.17
C GLU A 224 32.92 -41.90 -17.65
N LYS A 225 32.32 -42.88 -16.94
CA LYS A 225 32.80 -43.77 -15.82
C LYS A 225 33.58 -43.20 -14.61
N SER A 226 33.03 -43.19 -13.39
CA SER A 226 32.82 -44.27 -12.38
C SER A 226 33.94 -44.35 -11.34
N ASP A 227 33.61 -44.19 -10.05
CA ASP A 227 33.98 -45.12 -8.97
C ASP A 227 33.26 -44.76 -7.66
N GLU A 228 32.98 -45.79 -6.87
CA GLU A 228 32.00 -45.91 -5.79
C GLU A 228 32.44 -45.36 -4.40
N GLU A 229 31.42 -45.07 -3.59
CA GLU A 229 31.32 -45.10 -2.11
C GLU A 229 32.15 -44.13 -1.24
N VAL A 230 31.48 -43.32 -0.40
CA VAL A 230 31.17 -43.62 1.02
C VAL A 230 30.18 -42.57 1.58
N ASN A 231 28.96 -43.04 1.82
CA ASN A 231 28.03 -42.74 2.92
C ASN A 231 28.26 -41.47 3.79
N GLU A 232 27.56 -40.38 3.45
CA GLU A 232 27.12 -39.38 4.43
C GLU A 232 25.66 -39.04 4.11
N MET A 233 24.76 -39.40 5.04
CA MET A 233 23.31 -39.19 4.94
C MET A 233 23.01 -37.69 5.03
N THR A 234 23.26 -36.98 3.94
CA THR A 234 22.85 -35.60 3.77
C THR A 234 21.38 -35.62 3.37
N CYS A 235 20.50 -35.27 4.32
CA CYS A 235 19.14 -34.92 4.01
C CYS A 235 19.18 -33.72 3.06
N ASN A 236 18.97 -33.97 1.76
CA ASN A 236 18.90 -32.94 0.74
C ASN A 236 17.73 -32.01 1.06
N LYS A 237 18.03 -30.91 1.77
CA LYS A 237 17.13 -29.79 1.98
C LYS A 237 16.82 -29.20 0.61
N ILE A 238 15.64 -29.49 0.10
CA ILE A 238 15.03 -28.68 -0.97
C ILE A 238 14.79 -27.30 -0.33
N LYS A 239 15.78 -26.40 -0.43
CA LYS A 239 15.60 -24.98 -0.15
C LYS A 239 14.78 -24.42 -1.30
N GLY A 240 13.46 -24.58 -1.24
CA GLY A 240 12.57 -23.76 -2.04
C GLY A 240 12.69 -22.30 -1.56
N ASP A 241 12.58 -21.36 -2.49
CA ASP A 241 12.52 -19.94 -2.17
C ASP A 241 11.37 -19.66 -1.19
N PRO A 242 11.52 -18.67 -0.28
CA PRO A 242 10.46 -18.32 0.66
C PRO A 242 9.21 -17.85 -0.10
N VAL A 243 8.05 -18.22 0.41
CA VAL A 243 6.74 -17.85 -0.14
C VAL A 243 6.22 -16.66 0.66
N LEU A 244 5.88 -15.57 -0.01
CA LEU A 244 5.28 -14.41 0.65
C LEU A 244 3.81 -14.70 0.99
N VAL A 245 3.46 -14.54 2.26
CA VAL A 245 2.10 -14.77 2.77
C VAL A 245 1.64 -13.56 3.56
N GLU A 246 0.48 -13.01 3.20
CA GLU A 246 -0.17 -11.93 3.96
C GLU A 246 -0.79 -12.50 5.25
N GLY A 247 -0.39 -11.98 6.41
CA GLY A 247 -0.87 -12.47 7.70
C GLY A 247 -0.67 -11.51 8.86
N LEU A 248 -1.34 -11.78 9.98
CA LEU A 248 -1.20 -11.01 11.22
C LEU A 248 -0.22 -11.71 12.15
N VAL A 249 0.66 -10.94 12.80
CA VAL A 249 1.71 -11.48 13.68
C VAL A 249 1.57 -10.86 15.06
N PRO A 250 0.84 -11.51 15.99
CA PRO A 250 0.57 -10.96 17.32
C PRO A 250 1.84 -10.55 18.04
N GLY A 251 1.94 -9.26 18.32
CA GLY A 251 3.08 -8.64 18.98
C GLY A 251 3.87 -7.75 18.03
N ILE A 252 4.38 -8.27 16.90
CA ILE A 252 5.12 -7.45 15.93
C ILE A 252 4.19 -6.40 15.30
N ASP A 253 2.92 -6.75 15.08
CA ASP A 253 1.89 -5.85 14.55
C ASP A 253 1.49 -4.69 15.50
N PHE A 254 2.13 -4.57 16.68
CA PHE A 254 2.01 -3.41 17.57
C PHE A 254 3.10 -2.34 17.34
N CYS A 255 4.07 -2.57 16.44
CA CYS A 255 5.03 -1.54 16.08
C CYS A 255 4.33 -0.43 15.29
N ASN A 256 4.40 0.81 15.76
CA ASN A 256 3.89 1.96 15.01
C ASN A 256 4.83 2.37 13.86
N HIS A 257 4.28 3.10 12.90
CA HIS A 257 5.05 3.68 11.80
C HIS A 257 5.87 4.90 12.23
N ASP A 258 7.09 5.01 11.70
CA ASP A 258 7.87 6.26 11.67
C ASP A 258 8.64 6.38 10.35
N LEU A 259 8.91 7.62 9.91
CA LEU A 259 9.76 7.91 8.75
C LEU A 259 11.24 7.59 9.03
N LYS A 260 11.63 7.56 10.31
CA LYS A 260 12.95 7.16 10.80
C LYS A 260 12.79 5.94 11.70
N PRO A 261 12.43 4.78 11.14
CA PRO A 261 12.22 3.58 11.93
C PRO A 261 13.53 3.16 12.61
N ILE A 262 13.41 2.61 13.82
CA ILE A 262 14.56 2.13 14.58
C ILE A 262 14.60 0.60 14.68
N ALA A 263 13.67 -0.07 14.01
CA ALA A 263 13.64 -1.52 13.89
C ALA A 263 13.14 -1.97 12.52
N THR A 264 13.54 -3.19 12.16
CA THR A 264 13.01 -3.98 11.05
C THR A 264 12.58 -5.35 11.57
N TRP A 265 11.91 -6.14 10.74
CA TRP A 265 11.59 -7.52 11.09
C TRP A 265 12.12 -8.47 10.02
N GLU A 266 12.40 -9.69 10.43
CA GLU A 266 12.94 -10.76 9.58
C GLU A 266 12.36 -12.13 9.99
N VAL A 267 12.56 -13.15 9.16
CA VAL A 267 12.15 -14.53 9.43
C VAL A 267 13.38 -15.44 9.55
N ASP A 268 13.47 -16.15 10.68
CA ASP A 268 14.44 -17.21 10.91
C ASP A 268 13.76 -18.58 10.77
N GLY A 269 13.89 -19.18 9.58
CA GLY A 269 13.36 -20.52 9.31
C GLY A 269 14.05 -21.63 10.11
N THR A 270 15.27 -21.41 10.60
CA THR A 270 16.11 -22.45 11.22
C THR A 270 16.21 -22.35 12.74
N GLY A 271 15.99 -21.16 13.31
CA GLY A 271 16.28 -20.86 14.71
C GLY A 271 17.76 -20.59 14.99
N SER A 272 18.57 -20.29 13.96
CA SER A 272 20.00 -20.00 14.14
C SER A 272 20.27 -18.65 14.80
N ILE A 273 19.37 -17.68 14.62
CA ILE A 273 19.44 -16.32 15.17
C ILE A 273 18.59 -16.25 16.43
N THR A 274 17.35 -16.74 16.35
CA THR A 274 16.38 -16.56 17.43
C THR A 274 16.39 -17.70 18.45
N HIS A 275 17.07 -18.81 18.17
CA HIS A 275 16.95 -20.07 18.91
C HIS A 275 15.54 -20.69 18.91
N ILE A 276 14.62 -20.15 18.10
CA ILE A 276 13.27 -20.68 17.88
C ILE A 276 13.13 -20.98 16.38
N PRO A 277 12.98 -22.24 15.97
CA PRO A 277 12.82 -22.57 14.56
C PRO A 277 11.52 -21.98 14.02
N SER A 278 11.53 -21.57 12.74
CA SER A 278 10.34 -21.01 12.09
C SER A 278 9.72 -19.86 12.90
N SER A 279 10.53 -18.83 13.17
CA SER A 279 10.09 -17.64 13.90
C SER A 279 10.30 -16.38 13.10
N MET A 280 9.47 -15.38 13.39
CA MET A 280 9.65 -14.00 12.96
C MET A 280 10.19 -13.19 14.14
N TYR A 281 11.09 -12.25 13.89
CA TYR A 281 11.65 -11.43 14.96
C TYR A 281 11.80 -9.97 14.56
N LEU A 282 11.74 -9.11 15.56
CA LEU A 282 11.99 -7.67 15.46
C LEU A 282 13.46 -7.41 15.81
N LEU A 283 14.19 -6.83 14.87
CA LEU A 283 15.61 -6.52 14.97
C LEU A 283 15.81 -5.00 15.10
N SER A 284 16.64 -4.58 16.04
CA SER A 284 17.05 -3.19 16.15
C SER A 284 17.87 -2.78 14.93
N ALA A 285 17.48 -1.67 14.30
CA ALA A 285 18.20 -1.03 13.21
C ALA A 285 18.85 0.30 13.65
N ALA A 286 18.87 0.58 14.97
CA ALA A 286 19.40 1.81 15.52
C ALA A 286 20.93 1.85 15.40
N GLN A 287 21.47 3.01 15.00
CA GLN A 287 22.94 3.23 14.95
C GLN A 287 23.56 3.41 16.35
N ASN A 288 22.74 3.77 17.34
CA ASN A 288 23.12 3.97 18.73
C ASN A 288 22.34 2.99 19.63
N PRO A 289 22.83 2.71 20.86
CA PRO A 289 22.07 1.94 21.84
C PRO A 289 20.67 2.52 22.07
N LEU A 290 19.68 1.66 22.22
CA LEU A 290 18.29 2.09 22.42
C LEU A 290 18.13 2.79 23.77
N GLU A 291 17.49 3.96 23.76
CA GLU A 291 17.15 4.65 25.01
C GLU A 291 15.98 3.92 25.69
N ILE A 292 16.10 3.67 27.00
CA ILE A 292 15.03 3.03 27.76
C ILE A 292 13.78 3.94 27.72
N GLY A 293 12.65 3.36 27.31
CA GLY A 293 11.40 4.08 27.12
C GLY A 293 11.24 4.71 25.74
N GLN A 294 12.20 4.56 24.83
CA GLN A 294 12.04 4.94 23.43
C GLN A 294 11.05 4.00 22.72
N GLU A 295 10.15 4.57 21.92
CA GLU A 295 9.23 3.80 21.07
C GLU A 295 10.01 3.11 19.94
N ILE A 296 9.82 1.80 19.81
CA ILE A 296 10.39 0.99 18.74
C ILE A 296 9.40 0.99 17.57
N SER A 297 9.72 1.82 16.58
CA SER A 297 8.94 1.98 15.35
C SER A 297 9.54 1.23 14.17
N ILE A 298 8.68 0.85 13.23
CA ILE A 298 9.04 0.25 11.94
C ILE A 298 8.57 1.15 10.79
N SER A 299 9.06 0.90 9.57
CA SER A 299 8.46 1.50 8.39
C SER A 299 7.34 0.61 7.87
N TYR A 300 6.17 1.20 7.59
CA TYR A 300 5.10 0.51 6.86
C TYR A 300 5.34 0.56 5.34
N GLY A 301 6.42 1.21 4.92
CA GLY A 301 6.74 1.55 3.53
C GLY A 301 6.64 3.06 3.29
N ASN A 302 7.16 3.50 2.16
CA ASN A 302 7.11 4.90 1.70
C ASN A 302 5.72 5.18 1.15
N LYS A 303 4.80 5.63 2.01
CA LYS A 303 3.38 5.79 1.69
C LYS A 303 2.95 7.25 1.76
N GLY A 304 2.25 7.71 0.73
CA GLY A 304 1.60 9.02 0.71
C GLY A 304 0.43 9.10 1.69
N ASN A 305 -0.03 10.32 1.97
CA ASN A 305 -1.10 10.54 2.95
C ASN A 305 -2.44 9.94 2.51
N GLU A 306 -2.66 9.79 1.20
CA GLU A 306 -3.83 9.08 0.67
C GLU A 306 -3.91 7.64 1.19
N GLU A 307 -2.81 6.90 1.05
CA GLU A 307 -2.72 5.50 1.45
C GLU A 307 -2.67 5.35 2.98
N LEU A 308 -1.91 6.21 3.67
CA LEU A 308 -1.84 6.21 5.14
C LEU A 308 -3.22 6.45 5.76
N LEU A 309 -3.98 7.42 5.24
CA LEU A 309 -5.32 7.71 5.74
C LEU A 309 -6.28 6.58 5.40
N TYR A 310 -6.22 6.06 4.17
CA TYR A 310 -7.14 5.02 3.70
C TYR A 310 -6.97 3.68 4.43
N LEU A 311 -5.73 3.23 4.65
CA LEU A 311 -5.45 1.93 5.23
C LEU A 311 -5.30 1.99 6.75
N TYR A 312 -4.60 3.00 7.27
CA TYR A 312 -4.19 3.05 8.68
C TYR A 312 -4.94 4.10 9.51
N GLY A 313 -5.62 5.06 8.86
CA GLY A 313 -6.42 6.08 9.56
C GLY A 313 -5.60 7.20 10.21
N PHE A 314 -4.40 7.48 9.70
CA PHE A 314 -3.59 8.62 10.13
C PHE A 314 -2.91 9.29 8.93
N VAL A 315 -2.38 10.49 9.15
CA VAL A 315 -1.61 11.26 8.16
C VAL A 315 -0.34 11.78 8.81
N ILE A 316 0.66 12.08 7.97
CA ILE A 316 1.90 12.75 8.37
C ILE A 316 1.85 14.18 7.82
N ASP A 317 2.07 15.15 8.69
CA ASP A 317 2.20 16.54 8.25
C ASP A 317 3.51 16.72 7.45
N ASP A 318 3.44 17.43 6.33
CA ASP A 318 4.53 17.57 5.36
C ASP A 318 5.19 16.23 4.95
N ASN A 319 4.36 15.20 4.68
CA ASN A 319 4.83 13.88 4.28
C ASN A 319 5.75 13.96 3.02
N PRO A 320 7.00 13.48 3.10
CA PRO A 320 7.92 13.48 1.95
C PRO A 320 7.51 12.49 0.85
N ASP A 321 6.79 11.43 1.20
CA ASP A 321 6.36 10.36 0.30
C ASP A 321 4.97 10.61 -0.30
N ASP A 322 4.43 11.83 -0.13
CA ASP A 322 3.13 12.19 -0.70
C ASP A 322 3.19 12.26 -2.23
N TYR A 323 2.05 12.02 -2.87
CA TYR A 323 1.94 12.00 -4.32
C TYR A 323 0.62 12.59 -4.79
N LEU A 324 0.60 13.04 -6.04
CA LEU A 324 -0.60 13.50 -6.72
C LEU A 324 -1.04 12.45 -7.74
N MET A 325 -2.29 11.97 -7.64
CA MET A 325 -2.87 11.09 -8.66
C MET A 325 -3.63 11.88 -9.72
N VAL A 326 -3.15 11.83 -10.96
CA VAL A 326 -3.81 12.44 -12.14
C VAL A 326 -4.55 11.34 -12.90
N HIS A 327 -5.85 11.53 -13.12
CA HIS A 327 -6.68 10.60 -13.89
C HIS A 327 -6.92 11.17 -15.27
N TYR A 328 -6.98 10.31 -16.28
CA TYR A 328 -7.50 10.72 -17.58
C TYR A 328 -9.02 10.52 -17.60
N PRO A 329 -9.80 11.51 -18.06
CA PRO A 329 -11.24 11.38 -18.18
C PRO A 329 -11.58 10.41 -19.32
N ALA A 330 -11.80 9.14 -18.99
CA ALA A 330 -12.06 8.07 -19.97
C ALA A 330 -13.28 8.39 -20.85
N GLU A 331 -14.34 8.94 -20.26
CA GLU A 331 -15.54 9.36 -20.98
C GLU A 331 -15.26 10.49 -21.96
N ALA A 332 -14.38 11.43 -21.58
CA ALA A 332 -13.97 12.49 -22.47
C ALA A 332 -13.14 11.94 -23.63
N ILE A 333 -12.20 11.01 -23.37
CA ILE A 333 -11.38 10.37 -24.43
C ILE A 333 -12.26 9.65 -25.45
N ALA A 334 -13.29 8.94 -25.01
CA ALA A 334 -14.23 8.25 -25.91
C ALA A 334 -14.98 9.21 -26.85
N SER A 335 -15.15 10.47 -26.45
CA SER A 335 -15.87 11.52 -27.21
C SER A 335 -15.00 12.35 -28.17
N ILE A 336 -13.67 12.16 -28.15
CA ILE A 336 -12.73 12.91 -29.00
C ILE A 336 -12.67 12.30 -30.41
N SER A 337 -12.33 13.11 -31.42
CA SER A 337 -12.05 12.64 -32.78
C SER A 337 -11.02 11.50 -32.81
N CYS A 338 -11.27 10.52 -33.68
CA CYS A 338 -10.42 9.33 -33.83
C CYS A 338 -10.23 8.54 -32.52
N SER A 339 -11.22 8.54 -31.62
CA SER A 339 -11.15 7.87 -30.31
C SER A 339 -10.81 6.38 -30.41
N GLU A 340 -11.29 5.68 -31.45
CA GLU A 340 -10.97 4.26 -31.68
C GLU A 340 -9.47 4.05 -31.92
N SER A 341 -8.88 4.80 -32.86
CA SER A 341 -7.44 4.71 -33.16
C SER A 341 -6.59 5.14 -31.96
N LYS A 342 -6.99 6.19 -31.23
CA LYS A 342 -6.30 6.61 -30.01
C LYS A 342 -6.37 5.53 -28.92
N SER A 343 -7.51 4.88 -28.76
CA SER A 343 -7.68 3.79 -27.77
C SER A 343 -6.79 2.60 -28.11
N GLN A 344 -6.72 2.20 -29.39
CA GLN A 344 -5.82 1.13 -29.85
C GLN A 344 -4.35 1.46 -29.58
N LEU A 345 -3.93 2.71 -29.82
CA LEU A 345 -2.55 3.14 -29.53
C LEU A 345 -2.26 3.15 -28.03
N LEU A 346 -3.20 3.61 -27.20
CA LEU A 346 -3.06 3.58 -25.73
C LEU A 346 -2.98 2.14 -25.19
N GLU A 347 -3.79 1.22 -25.73
CA GLU A 347 -3.75 -0.20 -25.39
C GLU A 347 -2.41 -0.83 -25.79
N ALA A 348 -1.93 -0.56 -27.01
CA ALA A 348 -0.64 -1.03 -27.49
C ALA A 348 0.54 -0.47 -26.67
N GLN A 349 0.43 0.75 -26.14
CA GLN A 349 1.40 1.34 -25.21
C GLN A 349 1.31 0.78 -23.79
N LYS A 350 0.30 -0.05 -23.49
CA LYS A 350 -0.07 -0.46 -22.12
C LYS A 350 -0.21 0.77 -21.21
N ALA A 351 -0.82 1.83 -21.73
CA ALA A 351 -0.97 3.08 -21.02
C ALA A 351 -1.89 2.90 -19.81
N GLU A 352 -1.42 3.30 -18.63
CA GLU A 352 -2.26 3.33 -17.44
C GLU A 352 -3.21 4.53 -17.51
N MET A 353 -4.47 4.35 -17.08
CA MET A 353 -5.48 5.41 -17.04
C MET A 353 -5.37 6.34 -15.81
N ARG A 354 -4.22 6.29 -15.13
CA ARG A 354 -3.85 7.19 -14.06
C ARG A 354 -2.33 7.31 -14.02
N CYS A 355 -1.86 8.42 -13.47
CA CYS A 355 -0.44 8.63 -13.20
C CYS A 355 -0.25 9.11 -11.76
N LEU A 356 0.70 8.52 -11.07
CA LEU A 356 1.15 8.98 -9.76
C LEU A 356 2.34 9.90 -9.97
N LEU A 357 2.25 11.11 -9.43
CA LEU A 357 3.32 12.08 -9.43
C LEU A 357 3.84 12.24 -7.99
N PRO A 358 4.89 11.49 -7.59
CA PRO A 358 5.53 11.66 -6.30
C PRO A 358 6.06 13.08 -6.09
N LYS A 359 5.92 13.60 -4.88
CA LYS A 359 6.43 14.92 -4.48
C LYS A 359 7.92 15.09 -4.77
N THR A 360 8.70 14.02 -4.64
CA THR A 360 10.15 13.99 -4.91
C THR A 360 10.52 14.35 -6.34
N LEU A 361 9.61 14.20 -7.32
CA LEU A 361 9.86 14.65 -8.70
C LEU A 361 10.09 16.16 -8.78
N LEU A 362 9.48 16.93 -7.87
CA LEU A 362 9.60 18.39 -7.81
C LEU A 362 11.00 18.84 -7.39
N ASP A 363 11.82 17.99 -6.75
CA ASP A 363 13.18 18.35 -6.32
C ASP A 363 14.15 18.58 -7.49
N HIS A 364 13.80 18.09 -8.68
CA HIS A 364 14.65 18.15 -9.87
C HIS A 364 14.07 19.02 -10.99
N GLY A 365 12.86 19.54 -10.82
CA GLY A 365 12.11 20.33 -11.80
C GLY A 365 12.68 21.71 -12.11
N PHE A 366 11.83 22.53 -12.71
CA PHE A 366 12.10 23.96 -12.99
C PHE A 366 12.11 24.79 -11.70
N PHE A 367 11.29 24.43 -10.71
CA PHE A 367 11.10 25.14 -9.45
C PHE A 367 11.31 24.21 -8.24
N PRO A 368 12.57 23.79 -7.95
CA PRO A 368 12.85 22.87 -6.86
C PRO A 368 12.41 23.41 -5.49
N VAL A 369 11.72 22.58 -4.72
CA VAL A 369 11.05 22.96 -3.46
C VAL A 369 11.96 22.78 -2.23
N GLY A 370 13.07 22.03 -2.34
CA GLY A 370 13.99 21.75 -1.22
C GLY A 370 15.33 22.53 -1.21
N THR A 371 15.77 22.94 -0.01
CA THR A 371 17.18 23.31 0.26
C THR A 371 18.09 22.10 0.01
N LYS A 372 19.07 22.23 -0.89
CA LYS A 372 20.15 21.25 -1.09
C LYS A 372 20.81 20.93 0.25
N LYS A 373 20.42 19.84 0.92
CA LYS A 373 21.29 19.19 1.90
C LYS A 373 22.45 18.59 1.11
N GLY A 374 23.65 18.95 1.53
CA GLY A 374 24.86 18.83 0.73
C GLY A 374 25.15 17.42 0.24
N GLY A 375 25.64 17.36 -1.00
CA GLY A 375 26.84 16.60 -1.31
C GLY A 375 26.80 15.10 -1.10
N GLU A 376 25.75 14.43 -1.55
CA GLU A 376 25.90 13.07 -2.07
C GLU A 376 25.31 13.05 -3.48
N ASN A 377 26.10 12.54 -4.43
CA ASN A 377 25.65 12.22 -5.77
C ASN A 377 24.66 11.07 -5.69
N ASP A 378 23.46 11.32 -5.16
CA ASP A 378 22.36 10.42 -5.36
C ASP A 378 21.88 10.66 -6.79
N LYS A 379 22.54 9.95 -7.73
CA LYS A 379 21.99 9.68 -9.04
C LYS A 379 20.77 8.77 -8.84
N GLY A 380 19.72 9.31 -8.22
CA GLY A 380 18.39 8.77 -8.39
C GLY A 380 18.21 8.62 -9.90
N LYS A 381 17.82 7.42 -10.33
CA LYS A 381 17.53 7.11 -11.73
C LYS A 381 16.42 8.04 -12.21
N VAL A 382 16.76 9.27 -12.58
CA VAL A 382 16.02 10.01 -13.58
C VAL A 382 16.10 9.08 -14.77
N ASP A 383 14.94 8.56 -15.21
CA ASP A 383 14.86 7.78 -16.44
C ASP A 383 15.69 8.54 -17.47
N GLN A 384 16.80 7.93 -17.85
CA GLN A 384 17.79 8.51 -18.74
C GLN A 384 16.99 8.91 -19.97
N VAL A 385 16.89 10.22 -20.24
CA VAL A 385 16.10 10.79 -21.35
C VAL A 385 16.23 9.87 -22.55
N CYS A 386 15.21 9.04 -22.76
CA CYS A 386 15.24 8.05 -23.81
C CYS A 386 15.10 8.85 -25.09
N ASN A 387 16.20 8.96 -25.83
CA ASN A 387 16.15 9.56 -27.14
C ASN A 387 15.48 8.53 -28.07
N TYR A 388 14.15 8.52 -28.09
CA TYR A 388 13.34 7.58 -28.88
C TYR A 388 13.34 7.89 -30.38
N SER A 389 14.12 8.89 -30.84
CA SER A 389 14.17 9.21 -32.26
C SER A 389 14.92 8.13 -33.03
N TRP A 390 14.18 7.41 -33.87
CA TRP A 390 14.73 6.40 -34.78
C TRP A 390 15.28 7.01 -36.06
N SER A 391 14.70 8.12 -36.49
CA SER A 391 15.15 8.85 -37.68
C SER A 391 16.48 9.61 -37.42
N GLY A 392 16.79 9.88 -36.14
CA GLY A 392 17.86 10.79 -35.72
C GLY A 392 17.57 12.25 -36.06
N GLN A 393 16.37 12.58 -36.58
CA GLN A 393 15.97 13.92 -37.00
C GLN A 393 15.34 14.70 -35.86
N ARG A 394 14.54 14.05 -34.99
CA ARG A 394 13.98 14.71 -33.81
C ARG A 394 15.05 14.78 -32.71
N LYS A 395 15.45 16.01 -32.37
CA LYS A 395 16.32 16.26 -31.22
C LYS A 395 15.50 16.23 -29.93
N ALA A 396 16.10 15.76 -28.85
CA ALA A 396 15.53 15.90 -27.52
C ALA A 396 15.32 17.40 -27.21
N PRO A 397 14.15 17.79 -26.67
CA PRO A 397 13.89 19.17 -26.26
C PRO A 397 14.93 19.68 -25.26
N SER A 398 15.27 20.97 -25.30
CA SER A 398 16.31 21.52 -24.42
C SER A 398 15.94 21.46 -22.94
N TYR A 399 14.64 21.35 -22.66
CA TYR A 399 14.06 21.28 -21.32
C TYR A 399 13.84 19.85 -20.79
N ALA A 400 14.13 18.81 -21.58
CA ALA A 400 13.82 17.42 -21.23
C ALA A 400 14.48 16.96 -19.92
N ASN A 401 15.69 17.45 -19.62
CA ASN A 401 16.42 17.14 -18.38
C ASN A 401 15.82 17.77 -17.11
N LYS A 402 14.81 18.64 -17.27
CA LYS A 402 14.13 19.34 -16.19
C LYS A 402 12.65 18.99 -16.07
N LEU A 403 12.15 18.11 -16.94
CA LEU A 403 10.77 17.64 -16.85
C LEU A 403 10.58 16.74 -15.61
N VAL A 404 9.51 17.02 -14.87
CA VAL A 404 9.11 16.26 -13.68
C VAL A 404 8.03 15.23 -13.98
N PHE A 405 7.68 15.02 -15.25
CA PHE A 405 6.59 14.14 -15.67
C PHE A 405 7.16 12.85 -16.27
N PRO A 406 6.72 11.66 -15.81
CA PRO A 406 7.20 10.39 -16.35
C PRO A 406 6.97 10.26 -17.85
N GLU A 407 7.89 9.62 -18.57
CA GLU A 407 7.85 9.62 -20.03
C GLU A 407 6.71 8.76 -20.60
N LYS A 408 6.35 7.66 -19.92
CA LYS A 408 5.14 6.88 -20.25
C LYS A 408 3.86 7.72 -20.12
N PHE A 409 3.81 8.57 -19.09
CA PHE A 409 2.69 9.50 -18.87
C PHE A 409 2.64 10.56 -19.98
N MET A 410 3.77 11.16 -20.31
CA MET A 410 3.85 12.13 -21.41
C MET A 410 3.48 11.50 -22.76
N THR A 411 3.90 10.27 -23.01
CA THR A 411 3.57 9.56 -24.26
C THR A 411 2.07 9.29 -24.37
N ALA A 412 1.41 8.88 -23.29
CA ALA A 412 -0.05 8.73 -23.27
C ALA A 412 -0.76 10.08 -23.53
N LEU A 413 -0.29 11.17 -22.93
CA LEU A 413 -0.82 12.51 -23.18
C LEU A 413 -0.64 12.95 -24.63
N ARG A 414 0.53 12.66 -25.25
CA ARG A 414 0.75 12.90 -26.69
C ARG A 414 -0.25 12.12 -27.53
N THR A 415 -0.47 10.84 -27.22
CA THR A 415 -1.45 10.00 -27.92
C THR A 415 -2.87 10.59 -27.84
N ILE A 416 -3.27 11.07 -26.67
CA ILE A 416 -4.61 11.67 -26.47
C ILE A 416 -4.73 13.01 -27.22
N ALA A 417 -3.69 13.86 -27.16
CA ALA A 417 -3.66 15.19 -27.77
C ALA A 417 -3.45 15.16 -29.29
N MET A 418 -3.04 14.02 -29.85
CA MET A 418 -2.69 13.84 -31.26
C MET A 418 -3.82 14.28 -32.21
N GLN A 419 -3.43 14.99 -33.27
CA GLN A 419 -4.31 15.44 -34.35
C GLN A 419 -4.49 14.35 -35.43
N GLU A 420 -5.54 14.44 -36.25
CA GLU A 420 -5.86 13.41 -37.25
C GLU A 420 -4.71 13.15 -38.26
N ASN A 421 -4.01 14.19 -38.66
CA ASN A 421 -2.85 14.09 -39.55
C ASN A 421 -1.63 13.42 -38.88
N GLU A 422 -1.47 13.61 -37.57
CA GLU A 422 -0.42 12.94 -36.78
C GLU A 422 -0.75 11.46 -36.60
N ILE A 423 -2.02 11.10 -36.36
CA ILE A 423 -2.47 9.70 -36.29
C ILE A 423 -2.09 8.96 -37.57
N PHE A 424 -2.39 9.55 -38.74
CA PHE A 424 -2.04 8.94 -40.02
C PHE A 424 -0.52 8.72 -40.16
N LYS A 425 0.31 9.68 -39.73
CA LYS A 425 1.78 9.55 -39.77
C LYS A 425 2.27 8.47 -38.82
N VAL A 426 1.74 8.39 -37.60
CA VAL A 426 2.08 7.34 -36.63
C VAL A 426 1.71 5.97 -37.19
N SER A 427 0.51 5.81 -37.74
CA SER A 427 0.09 4.56 -38.39
C SER A 427 1.02 4.19 -39.54
N SER A 428 1.39 5.14 -40.40
CA SER A 428 2.32 4.91 -41.52
C SER A 428 3.70 4.44 -41.03
N LEU A 429 4.24 5.04 -39.96
CA LEU A 429 5.52 4.61 -39.39
C LEU A 429 5.42 3.19 -38.82
N LEU A 430 4.33 2.87 -38.13
CA LEU A 430 4.12 1.53 -37.57
C LEU A 430 3.96 0.47 -38.67
N GLU A 431 3.28 0.79 -39.77
CA GLU A 431 3.17 -0.07 -40.94
C GLU A 431 4.54 -0.34 -41.60
N GLU A 432 5.40 0.69 -41.70
CA GLU A 432 6.76 0.54 -42.24
C GLU A 432 7.62 -0.43 -41.41
N LEU A 433 7.48 -0.41 -40.08
CA LEU A 433 8.22 -1.30 -39.17
C LEU A 433 7.79 -2.77 -39.24
N LEU A 434 6.50 -2.99 -39.51
CA LEU A 434 5.92 -4.32 -39.63
C LEU A 434 6.35 -5.01 -40.93
N GLY A 435 6.75 -4.22 -41.94
CA GLY A 435 7.10 -4.69 -43.27
C GLY A 435 5.91 -5.35 -44.00
N SER A 436 6.05 -5.63 -45.29
CA SER A 436 4.98 -6.27 -46.08
C SER A 436 4.73 -7.74 -45.73
N GLY A 437 5.34 -8.27 -44.65
CA GLY A 437 5.35 -9.69 -44.30
C GLY A 437 4.62 -10.07 -43.01
N GLY A 438 4.23 -9.11 -42.14
CA GLY A 438 3.33 -9.36 -41.00
C GLY A 438 3.84 -10.30 -39.89
N GLU A 439 5.12 -10.66 -39.86
CA GLU A 439 5.67 -11.63 -38.89
C GLU A 439 6.20 -11.01 -37.58
N ARG A 440 6.29 -9.67 -37.48
CA ARG A 440 6.77 -8.99 -36.25
C ARG A 440 5.59 -8.49 -35.42
N GLU A 441 5.54 -8.86 -34.14
CA GLU A 441 4.60 -8.26 -33.18
C GLU A 441 5.04 -6.83 -32.82
N LEU A 442 4.07 -5.90 -32.75
CA LEU A 442 4.32 -4.53 -32.31
C LEU A 442 4.67 -4.49 -30.83
N LEU A 443 5.84 -3.96 -30.49
CA LEU A 443 6.22 -3.73 -29.10
C LEU A 443 5.67 -2.38 -28.61
N ASP A 444 5.48 -2.25 -27.30
CA ASP A 444 5.09 -0.99 -26.67
C ASP A 444 6.10 0.13 -26.94
N THR A 445 7.40 -0.20 -26.95
CA THR A 445 8.49 0.71 -27.32
C THR A 445 8.41 1.19 -28.76
N ASP A 446 7.88 0.37 -29.67
CA ASP A 446 7.73 0.76 -31.07
C ASP A 446 6.67 1.86 -31.21
N VAL A 447 5.54 1.69 -30.52
CA VAL A 447 4.47 2.69 -30.50
C VAL A 447 4.92 3.96 -29.79
N GLN A 448 5.62 3.86 -28.66
CA GLN A 448 6.16 5.03 -27.96
C GLN A 448 7.11 5.84 -28.85
N SER A 449 7.98 5.16 -29.60
CA SER A 449 8.93 5.82 -30.49
C SER A 449 8.26 6.46 -31.71
N ALA A 450 7.26 5.80 -32.30
CA ALA A 450 6.49 6.39 -33.41
C ALA A 450 5.71 7.64 -32.96
N VAL A 451 5.08 7.59 -31.78
CA VAL A 451 4.39 8.75 -31.19
C VAL A 451 5.39 9.86 -30.88
N TRP A 452 6.55 9.53 -30.31
CA TRP A 452 7.64 10.49 -30.12
C TRP A 452 8.15 11.06 -31.45
N GLU A 453 8.24 10.31 -32.53
CA GLU A 453 8.78 10.88 -33.78
C GLU A 453 7.82 11.91 -34.40
N VAL A 454 6.51 11.69 -34.25
CA VAL A 454 5.48 12.48 -34.94
C VAL A 454 4.94 13.63 -34.09
N CYS A 455 4.70 13.40 -32.80
CA CYS A 455 3.88 14.29 -31.98
C CYS A 455 4.75 15.27 -31.18
N GLY A 456 4.42 16.57 -31.26
CA GLY A 456 5.00 17.60 -30.41
C GLY A 456 4.60 17.47 -28.94
N ASP A 457 5.22 18.27 -28.07
CA ASP A 457 4.90 18.28 -26.64
C ASP A 457 3.81 19.28 -26.26
N SER A 458 3.60 20.32 -27.07
CA SER A 458 2.71 21.44 -26.75
C SER A 458 1.26 21.02 -26.51
N GLY A 459 0.70 20.14 -27.35
CA GLY A 459 -0.63 19.58 -27.15
C GLY A 459 -0.75 18.71 -25.89
N ALA A 460 0.27 17.93 -25.58
CA ALA A 460 0.31 17.08 -24.39
C ALA A 460 0.39 17.91 -23.10
N PHE A 461 1.21 18.97 -23.09
CA PHE A 461 1.29 19.87 -21.94
C PHE A 461 0.03 20.71 -21.77
N GLN A 462 -0.61 21.16 -22.85
CA GLN A 462 -1.89 21.86 -22.75
C GLN A 462 -2.96 20.96 -22.09
N LEU A 463 -3.06 19.71 -22.53
CA LEU A 463 -3.95 18.73 -21.91
C LEU A 463 -3.63 18.53 -20.41
N LEU A 464 -2.35 18.41 -20.07
CA LEU A 464 -1.92 18.26 -18.67
C LEU A 464 -2.28 19.48 -17.80
N VAL A 465 -2.05 20.68 -18.31
CA VAL A 465 -2.43 21.94 -17.64
C VAL A 465 -3.94 21.97 -17.39
N ASP A 466 -4.75 21.59 -18.37
CA ASP A 466 -6.20 21.57 -18.23
C ASP A 466 -6.65 20.52 -17.21
N LEU A 467 -6.06 19.32 -17.23
CA LEU A 467 -6.33 18.28 -16.22
C LEU A 467 -6.00 18.74 -14.80
N LEU A 468 -4.86 19.40 -14.61
CA LEU A 468 -4.44 19.91 -13.29
C LEU A 468 -5.30 21.09 -12.82
N ARG A 469 -5.75 21.96 -13.73
CA ARG A 469 -6.69 23.06 -13.41
C ARG A 469 -8.05 22.53 -12.99
N VAL A 470 -8.61 21.56 -13.72
CA VAL A 470 -9.87 20.90 -13.34
C VAL A 470 -9.71 20.23 -11.97
N LYS A 471 -8.61 19.51 -11.76
CA LYS A 471 -8.33 18.88 -10.46
C LYS A 471 -8.24 19.90 -9.32
N LEU A 472 -7.57 21.03 -9.52
CA LEU A 472 -7.48 22.08 -8.50
C LEU A 472 -8.86 22.67 -8.19
N MET A 473 -9.66 22.93 -9.24
CA MET A 473 -11.03 23.42 -9.09
C MET A 473 -11.90 22.43 -8.29
N ASP A 474 -11.84 21.14 -8.59
CA ASP A 474 -12.55 20.09 -7.86
C ASP A 474 -12.12 20.03 -6.38
N LEU A 475 -10.82 20.21 -6.09
CA LEU A 475 -10.30 20.22 -4.73
C LEU A 475 -10.74 21.44 -3.92
N GLU A 476 -10.84 22.61 -4.56
CA GLU A 476 -11.25 23.86 -3.91
C GLU A 476 -12.77 24.01 -3.81
N GLU A 477 -13.53 23.28 -4.63
CA GLU A 477 -14.99 23.28 -4.62
C GLU A 477 -15.54 22.88 -3.24
N GLY A 478 -16.17 23.84 -2.55
CA GLY A 478 -16.78 23.64 -1.24
C GLY A 478 -15.81 23.62 -0.05
N SER A 479 -14.50 23.46 -0.27
CA SER A 479 -13.49 23.42 0.80
C SER A 479 -12.57 24.65 0.86
N GLY A 480 -12.58 25.52 -0.15
CA GLY A 480 -11.77 26.74 -0.20
C GLY A 480 -10.33 26.48 -0.67
N THR A 481 -9.44 27.47 -0.53
CA THR A 481 -8.06 27.40 -1.04
C THR A 481 -7.12 26.62 -0.11
N GLU A 482 -5.86 26.45 -0.52
CA GLU A 482 -4.79 25.90 0.33
C GLU A 482 -4.57 26.75 1.59
N GLU A 483 -4.58 28.08 1.45
CA GLU A 483 -4.42 29.01 2.57
C GLU A 483 -5.57 28.88 3.58
N SER A 484 -6.80 28.73 3.09
CA SER A 484 -7.96 28.48 3.95
C SER A 484 -7.81 27.21 4.79
N ASP A 485 -7.24 26.14 4.22
CA ASP A 485 -6.98 24.91 4.99
C ASP A 485 -5.83 25.10 5.99
N ALA A 486 -4.81 25.89 5.64
CA ALA A 486 -3.73 26.22 6.56
C ALA A 486 -4.23 27.03 7.77
N ASP A 487 -5.12 27.99 7.54
CA ASP A 487 -5.77 28.77 8.60
C ASP A 487 -6.60 27.86 9.51
N LEU A 488 -7.42 26.97 8.92
CA LEU A 488 -8.21 25.99 9.67
C LEU A 488 -7.35 25.09 10.57
N LEU A 489 -6.18 24.65 10.09
CA LEU A 489 -5.27 23.81 10.86
C LEU A 489 -4.54 24.59 11.97
N THR A 490 -4.28 25.87 11.76
CA THR A 490 -3.63 26.75 12.75
C THR A 490 -4.57 27.09 13.90
N GLU A 491 -5.86 27.32 13.60
CA GLU A 491 -6.90 27.65 14.60
C GLU A 491 -7.45 26.42 15.35
N ALA A 492 -7.13 25.20 14.90
CA ALA A 492 -7.75 23.97 15.39
C ALA A 492 -7.25 23.54 16.77
N LEU A 493 -8.18 23.38 17.72
CA LEU A 493 -7.98 22.54 18.89
C LEU A 493 -8.56 21.14 18.61
N ILE A 494 -7.66 20.15 18.52
CA ILE A 494 -8.03 18.78 18.17
C ILE A 494 -8.58 18.07 19.39
N ILE A 495 -9.74 17.42 19.22
CA ILE A 495 -10.37 16.59 20.23
C ILE A 495 -10.19 15.12 19.83
N ASP A 496 -9.44 14.37 20.64
CA ASP A 496 -9.21 12.94 20.42
C ASP A 496 -10.26 12.06 21.14
N SER A 497 -10.89 12.56 22.20
CA SER A 497 -11.88 11.83 23.01
C SER A 497 -13.01 12.70 23.58
N ARG A 498 -14.10 12.08 24.07
CA ARG A 498 -15.16 12.79 24.83
C ARG A 498 -14.64 13.37 26.16
N ASP A 499 -13.56 12.83 26.71
CA ASP A 499 -12.98 13.26 27.99
C ASP A 499 -12.17 14.56 27.83
N ASP A 500 -11.55 14.78 26.67
CA ASP A 500 -10.89 16.04 26.33
C ASP A 500 -11.89 17.22 26.31
N LYS A 501 -13.14 16.97 25.86
CA LYS A 501 -14.22 17.97 25.90
C LYS A 501 -14.58 18.40 27.33
N GLN A 502 -14.45 17.53 28.32
CA GLN A 502 -14.74 17.87 29.72
C GLN A 502 -13.56 18.58 30.40
N GLN A 503 -12.32 18.19 30.10
CA GLN A 503 -11.14 18.89 30.63
C GLN A 503 -11.00 20.31 30.05
N LEU A 504 -11.18 20.48 28.73
CA LEU A 504 -11.10 21.79 28.06
C LEU A 504 -12.21 22.76 28.49
N LYS A 505 -13.42 22.27 28.76
CA LYS A 505 -14.52 23.09 29.31
C LYS A 505 -14.27 23.55 30.75
N ASN A 506 -13.50 22.80 31.54
CA ASN A 506 -13.15 23.19 32.90
C ASN A 506 -12.01 24.22 32.90
N SER A 507 -11.05 24.12 31.98
CA SER A 507 -9.94 25.07 31.85
C SER A 507 -10.33 26.41 31.19
N SER A 508 -11.29 26.43 30.26
CA SER A 508 -11.76 27.67 29.62
C SER A 508 -12.64 28.54 30.53
N SER A 509 -13.05 28.04 31.70
CA SER A 509 -13.81 28.83 32.68
C SER A 509 -12.97 29.85 33.47
N ASN A 510 -11.63 29.85 33.30
CA ASN A 510 -10.69 30.67 34.09
C ASN A 510 -9.81 31.65 33.29
N SER A 511 -9.99 31.80 31.97
CA SER A 511 -9.20 32.76 31.16
C SER A 511 -10.11 33.71 30.36
N ASN A 512 -9.99 35.00 30.62
CA ASN A 512 -10.69 36.10 29.92
C ASN A 512 -10.09 36.41 28.53
N ASP A 513 -9.70 35.39 27.76
CA ASP A 513 -9.26 35.59 26.37
C ASP A 513 -10.32 35.05 25.41
N THR A 514 -10.93 35.99 24.68
CA THR A 514 -11.88 35.75 23.59
C THR A 514 -11.16 35.28 22.34
N GLU A 515 -10.52 34.11 22.39
CA GLU A 515 -10.23 33.32 21.19
C GLU A 515 -11.19 32.13 21.18
N GLU A 516 -12.24 32.21 20.35
CA GLU A 516 -13.15 31.08 20.10
C GLU A 516 -12.39 30.00 19.34
N HIS A 517 -11.60 29.18 20.04
CA HIS A 517 -10.97 28.02 19.43
C HIS A 517 -12.04 27.08 18.85
N LYS A 518 -11.96 26.83 17.54
CA LYS A 518 -12.83 25.88 16.86
C LYS A 518 -12.35 24.47 17.16
N PHE A 519 -13.17 23.75 17.92
CA PHE A 519 -12.97 22.34 18.18
C PHE A 519 -13.11 21.50 16.90
N MET A 520 -12.12 20.64 16.64
CA MET A 520 -12.06 19.80 15.44
C MET A 520 -11.89 18.32 15.81
N SER A 521 -12.63 17.42 15.13
CA SER A 521 -12.41 15.98 15.28
C SER A 521 -11.07 15.59 14.64
N ARG A 522 -10.44 14.52 15.15
CA ARG A 522 -9.21 13.99 14.54
C ARG A 522 -9.42 13.58 13.08
N ASN A 523 -10.56 12.97 12.75
CA ASN A 523 -10.89 12.57 11.38
C ASN A 523 -10.91 13.78 10.45
N LYS A 524 -11.62 14.85 10.85
CA LYS A 524 -11.66 16.12 10.10
C LYS A 524 -10.28 16.74 9.96
N TRP A 525 -9.49 16.74 11.04
CA TRP A 525 -8.10 17.24 10.98
C TRP A 525 -7.26 16.44 9.96
N CYS A 526 -7.32 15.11 9.98
CA CYS A 526 -6.61 14.27 9.02
C CYS A 526 -7.07 14.55 7.58
N SER A 527 -8.38 14.70 7.35
CA SER A 527 -8.94 15.05 6.04
C SER A 527 -8.42 16.40 5.52
N ILE A 528 -8.33 17.40 6.38
CA ILE A 528 -7.84 18.74 6.02
C ILE A 528 -6.33 18.70 5.72
N VAL A 529 -5.52 18.01 6.52
CA VAL A 529 -4.09 17.84 6.26
C VAL A 529 -3.86 17.17 4.90
N TYR A 530 -4.58 16.07 4.61
CA TYR A 530 -4.47 15.38 3.33
C TYR A 530 -4.90 16.27 2.16
N ARG A 531 -6.10 16.88 2.21
CA ARG A 531 -6.59 17.68 1.07
C ARG A 531 -5.74 18.94 0.83
N ARG A 532 -5.20 19.56 1.89
CA ARG A 532 -4.25 20.68 1.77
C ARG A 532 -3.00 20.24 1.02
N GLY A 533 -2.43 19.07 1.37
CA GLY A 533 -1.32 18.48 0.64
C GLY A 533 -1.63 18.24 -0.84
N GLN A 534 -2.82 17.74 -1.15
CA GLN A 534 -3.27 17.55 -2.54
C GLN A 534 -3.42 18.87 -3.31
N LYS A 535 -3.94 19.94 -2.68
CA LYS A 535 -4.01 21.29 -3.28
C LYS A 535 -2.61 21.83 -3.58
N GLN A 536 -1.71 21.73 -2.59
CA GLN A 536 -0.33 22.17 -2.71
C GLN A 536 0.40 21.45 -3.85
N LEU A 537 0.35 20.11 -3.88
CA LEU A 537 0.96 19.31 -4.95
C LEU A 537 0.37 19.65 -6.32
N THR A 538 -0.96 19.81 -6.41
CA THR A 538 -1.62 20.20 -7.68
C THR A 538 -1.10 21.55 -8.18
N ARG A 539 -0.97 22.55 -7.31
CA ARG A 539 -0.43 23.88 -7.67
C ARG A 539 1.03 23.81 -8.12
N LEU A 540 1.85 23.02 -7.43
CA LEU A 540 3.27 22.86 -7.77
C LEU A 540 3.46 22.17 -9.14
N PHE A 541 2.78 21.04 -9.37
CA PHE A 541 2.82 20.37 -10.67
C PHE A 541 2.20 21.20 -11.79
N LEU A 542 1.14 21.97 -11.51
CA LEU A 542 0.55 22.89 -12.49
C LEU A 542 1.57 23.93 -12.94
N LYS A 543 2.33 24.50 -11.99
CA LYS A 543 3.39 25.47 -12.29
C LYS A 543 4.51 24.87 -13.17
N GLU A 544 4.91 23.63 -12.89
CA GLU A 544 5.88 22.88 -13.71
C GLU A 544 5.32 22.64 -15.12
N ALA A 545 4.06 22.22 -15.25
CA ALA A 545 3.40 21.96 -16.53
C ALA A 545 3.24 23.24 -17.37
N GLU A 546 2.80 24.35 -16.78
CA GLU A 546 2.66 25.64 -17.48
C GLU A 546 4.00 26.17 -18.00
N HIS A 547 5.07 25.99 -17.23
CA HIS A 547 6.41 26.37 -17.65
C HIS A 547 6.93 25.47 -18.78
N ALA A 548 6.76 24.15 -18.67
CA ALA A 548 7.11 23.20 -19.73
C ALA A 548 6.35 23.48 -21.03
N MET A 549 5.06 23.78 -20.93
CA MET A 549 4.21 24.15 -22.06
C MET A 549 4.76 25.38 -22.79
N LYS A 550 5.13 26.42 -22.05
CA LYS A 550 5.71 27.63 -22.64
C LYS A 550 7.01 27.34 -23.39
N LEU A 551 7.90 26.54 -22.78
CA LEU A 551 9.16 26.16 -23.44
C LEU A 551 8.94 25.31 -24.71
N SER A 552 7.92 24.43 -24.70
CA SER A 552 7.59 23.64 -25.88
C SER A 552 7.09 24.51 -27.04
N LEU A 553 6.28 25.52 -26.77
CA LEU A 553 5.81 26.48 -27.79
C LEU A 553 6.97 27.32 -28.35
N ASP A 554 7.87 27.79 -27.48
CA ASP A 554 9.04 28.57 -27.89
C ASP A 554 10.04 27.76 -28.76
N GLU A 555 10.05 26.43 -28.64
CA GLU A 555 10.85 25.52 -29.48
C GLU A 555 10.13 25.16 -30.79
N ASP A 556 8.81 24.95 -30.76
CA ASP A 556 7.99 24.69 -31.97
C ASP A 556 8.00 25.89 -32.95
N GLU A 557 8.23 27.11 -32.45
CA GLU A 557 8.36 28.33 -33.27
C GLU A 557 9.75 28.55 -33.90
N ARG A 558 10.77 27.74 -33.55
CA ARG A 558 12.16 27.85 -34.05
C ARG A 558 12.50 26.84 -35.14
#